data_AF-A0A550GUK1-F1
#
_entry.id   AF-A0A550GUK1-F1
#
_cell.length_a   1.000
_cell.length_b   1.000
_cell.length_c   1.000
_cell.angle_alpha   90.00
_cell.angle_beta   90.00
_cell.angle_gamma   90.00
#
_symmetry.space_group_name_H-M   'P 1'
#
loop_
_entity.id
_entity.type
_entity.pdbx_description
1 polymer ?
#
loop_
_entity_poly.entity_id
_entity_poly.type
_entity_poly.pdbx_seq_one_letter_code
_entity_poly.pdbx_strand_id
1 'polypeptide(L)'
;MWKISNRDAEAIIDDELAKKSLSRYFAVMQNKKTAKFMVAKLLPAEFDENAPIKTLWEEHKKRTEDFYKIENALDTRNESEFPKPKKSYFNLKIEIASKILKKCHFCSRRCRINRSAGEFGYCKCGDTMLVSSIFAHLGEEPELVPSGTIFTIGCTICCRHCQNWAISQWIETGNKCKPLDVAVAIKRLRLSGCKNVNLVGG
;
A
#
# COMPACT_ATOMS: atom_id res chain seq x y z
N MET A 1 -17.35 -14.26 -14.05
CA MET A 1 -16.49 -15.17 -13.26
C MET A 1 -15.33 -15.54 -14.17
N TRP A 2 -14.14 -14.98 -13.94
CA TRP A 2 -12.95 -15.23 -14.78
C TRP A 2 -12.49 -16.68 -14.55
N LYS A 3 -13.15 -17.63 -15.21
CA LYS A 3 -12.84 -19.07 -15.21
C LYS A 3 -11.92 -19.41 -16.38
N ILE A 4 -10.95 -18.55 -16.68
CA ILE A 4 -9.83 -18.94 -17.54
C ILE A 4 -8.76 -19.41 -16.57
N SER A 5 -8.63 -20.73 -16.43
CA SER A 5 -7.57 -21.37 -15.66
C SER A 5 -6.24 -20.97 -16.28
N ASN A 6 -5.53 -20.06 -15.63
CA ASN A 6 -4.13 -19.84 -15.93
C ASN A 6 -3.36 -20.91 -15.15
N ARG A 7 -2.99 -21.99 -15.85
CA ARG A 7 -2.33 -23.16 -15.24
C ARG A 7 -1.08 -22.78 -14.47
N ASP A 8 -0.32 -21.81 -14.97
CA ASP A 8 0.89 -21.34 -14.29
C ASP A 8 0.53 -20.62 -12.99
N ALA A 9 -0.53 -19.81 -13.00
CA ALA A 9 -1.01 -19.11 -11.81
C ALA A 9 -1.58 -20.04 -10.73
N GLU A 10 -2.04 -21.24 -11.13
CA GLU A 10 -2.44 -22.30 -10.21
C GLU A 10 -1.21 -23.05 -9.69
N ALA A 11 -0.31 -23.48 -10.58
CA ALA A 11 0.86 -24.28 -10.26
C ALA A 11 1.90 -23.52 -9.39
N ILE A 12 2.08 -22.22 -9.60
CA ILE A 12 3.07 -21.41 -8.88
C ILE A 12 2.82 -21.34 -7.38
N ILE A 13 1.58 -21.57 -6.94
CA ILE A 13 1.23 -21.62 -5.51
C ILE A 13 1.90 -22.82 -4.85
N ASP A 14 2.12 -23.89 -5.61
CA ASP A 14 2.73 -25.13 -5.15
C ASP A 14 4.25 -25.20 -5.38
N ASP A 15 4.81 -24.29 -6.17
CA ASP A 15 6.24 -24.20 -6.42
C ASP A 15 7.05 -23.91 -5.13
N GLU A 16 8.09 -24.71 -4.90
CA GLU A 16 8.90 -24.65 -3.68
C GLU A 16 9.74 -23.36 -3.59
N LEU A 17 10.25 -22.84 -4.71
CA LEU A 17 11.03 -21.60 -4.73
C LEU A 17 10.13 -20.39 -4.49
N ALA A 18 8.94 -20.38 -5.07
CA ALA A 18 7.92 -19.35 -4.87
C ALA A 18 7.44 -19.35 -3.41
N LYS A 19 7.10 -20.52 -2.85
CA LYS A 19 6.74 -20.66 -1.43
C LYS A 19 7.85 -20.15 -0.51
N LYS A 20 9.11 -20.47 -0.80
CA LYS A 20 10.25 -19.98 -0.01
C LYS A 20 10.39 -18.46 -0.08
N SER A 21 10.31 -17.89 -1.28
CA SER A 21 10.56 -16.46 -1.54
C SER A 21 9.41 -15.55 -1.10
N LEU A 22 8.17 -16.02 -1.25
CA LEU A 22 6.94 -15.26 -1.02
C LEU A 22 6.08 -15.84 0.12
N SER A 23 6.70 -16.61 1.02
CA SER A 23 6.02 -17.35 2.10
C SER A 23 4.95 -16.55 2.86
N ARG A 24 5.31 -15.37 3.39
CA ARG A 24 4.35 -14.52 4.12
C ARG A 24 3.30 -13.92 3.18
N TYR A 25 3.66 -13.56 1.96
CA TYR A 25 2.72 -13.02 0.99
C TYR A 25 1.61 -14.04 0.68
N PHE A 26 1.97 -15.29 0.37
CA PHE A 26 0.98 -16.36 0.15
C PHE A 26 0.20 -16.68 1.41
N ALA A 27 0.83 -16.70 2.58
CA ALA A 27 0.13 -16.93 3.84
C ALA A 27 -0.91 -15.83 4.13
N VAL A 28 -0.59 -14.56 3.90
CA VAL A 28 -1.54 -13.44 4.05
C VAL A 28 -2.66 -13.54 3.02
N MET A 29 -2.33 -13.81 1.75
CA MET A 29 -3.30 -14.01 0.68
C MET A 29 -4.31 -15.13 1.01
N GLN A 30 -3.83 -16.23 1.59
CA GLN A 30 -4.64 -17.38 2.01
C GLN A 30 -5.30 -17.20 3.40
N ASN A 31 -5.26 -16.01 3.98
CA ASN A 31 -5.78 -15.69 5.32
C ASN A 31 -5.16 -16.54 6.46
N LYS A 32 -3.96 -17.10 6.26
CA LYS A 32 -3.21 -17.88 7.26
C LYS A 32 -2.37 -17.01 8.17
N LYS A 33 -2.03 -15.79 7.75
CA LYS A 33 -1.24 -14.81 8.53
C LYS A 33 -1.83 -13.41 8.44
N THR A 34 -1.62 -12.62 9.48
CA THR A 34 -2.06 -11.23 9.55
C THR A 34 -1.20 -10.32 8.65
N ALA A 35 -1.82 -9.43 7.88
CA ALA A 35 -1.09 -8.50 7.03
C ALA A 35 -0.23 -7.52 7.86
N LYS A 36 0.97 -7.15 7.36
CA LYS A 36 1.93 -6.31 8.10
C LYS A 36 1.37 -4.97 8.58
N PHE A 37 0.50 -4.32 7.79
CA PHE A 37 -0.12 -3.06 8.20
C PHE A 37 -1.14 -3.24 9.35
N MET A 38 -1.75 -4.44 9.46
CA MET A 38 -2.61 -4.80 10.59
C MET A 38 -1.79 -5.09 11.84
N VAL A 39 -0.65 -5.80 11.69
CA VAL A 39 0.33 -5.98 12.77
C VAL A 39 0.77 -4.61 13.34
N ALA A 40 1.06 -3.65 12.46
CA ALA A 40 1.46 -2.29 12.87
C ALA A 40 0.36 -1.53 13.65
N LYS A 41 -0.92 -1.88 13.47
CA LYS A 41 -2.02 -1.28 14.24
C LYS A 41 -2.13 -1.83 15.66
N LEU A 42 -1.64 -3.04 15.89
CA LEU A 42 -1.68 -3.70 17.21
C LEU A 42 -0.52 -3.27 18.10
N LEU A 43 0.60 -2.83 17.50
CA LEU A 43 1.76 -2.33 18.24
C LEU A 43 1.48 -0.92 18.79
N PRO A 44 1.47 -0.71 20.13
CA PRO A 44 1.34 0.61 20.72
C PRO A 44 2.56 1.48 20.37
N ALA A 45 2.33 2.76 20.11
CA ALA A 45 3.38 3.74 19.94
C ALA A 45 2.93 5.09 20.52
N GLU A 46 3.66 5.56 21.52
CA GLU A 46 3.41 6.86 22.14
C GLU A 46 4.23 7.93 21.43
N PHE A 47 3.56 8.96 20.92
CA PHE A 47 4.21 10.09 20.25
C PHE A 47 3.34 11.34 20.35
N ASP A 48 4.02 12.49 20.43
CA ASP A 48 3.40 13.81 20.30
C ASP A 48 3.32 14.19 18.82
N GLU A 49 2.12 14.54 18.36
CA GLU A 49 1.85 14.97 16.99
C GLU A 49 2.51 16.32 16.67
N ASN A 50 2.80 17.14 17.69
CA ASN A 50 3.52 18.40 17.52
C ASN A 50 5.04 18.23 17.50
N ALA A 51 5.55 17.03 17.81
CA ALA A 51 6.98 16.77 17.85
C ALA A 51 7.65 17.04 16.48
N PRO A 52 8.95 17.42 16.49
CA PRO A 52 9.75 17.49 15.28
C PRO A 52 9.77 16.14 14.55
N ILE A 53 9.81 16.17 13.21
CA ILE A 53 9.81 14.94 12.39
C ILE A 53 10.97 13.99 12.74
N LYS A 54 12.12 14.53 13.18
CA LYS A 54 13.27 13.75 13.63
C LYS A 54 12.92 12.86 14.83
N THR A 55 12.23 13.42 15.83
CA THR A 55 11.77 12.69 17.02
C THR A 55 10.79 11.57 16.66
N LEU A 56 9.88 11.82 15.70
CA LEU A 56 8.97 10.78 15.22
C LEU A 56 9.72 9.64 14.52
N TRP A 57 10.77 9.93 13.75
CA TRP A 57 11.61 8.92 13.13
C TRP A 57 12.43 8.10 14.14
N GLU A 58 12.90 8.75 15.21
CA GLU A 58 13.57 8.05 16.33
C GLU A 58 12.62 7.07 17.01
N GLU A 59 11.37 7.50 17.28
CA GLU A 59 10.33 6.60 17.81
C GLU A 59 9.99 5.49 16.83
N HIS A 60 9.89 5.81 15.53
CA HIS A 60 9.62 4.81 14.49
C HIS A 60 10.72 3.74 14.46
N LYS A 61 12.00 4.13 14.61
CA LYS A 61 13.12 3.19 14.66
C LYS A 61 12.98 2.23 15.84
N LYS A 62 12.70 2.74 17.04
CA LYS A 62 12.46 1.91 18.24
C LYS A 62 11.34 0.91 18.02
N ARG A 63 10.19 1.37 17.50
CA ARG A 63 9.02 0.51 17.24
C ARG A 63 9.23 -0.49 16.11
N THR A 64 10.17 -0.25 15.21
CA THR A 64 10.49 -1.20 14.14
C THR A 64 11.07 -2.50 14.71
N GLU A 65 11.84 -2.43 15.79
CA GLU A 65 12.38 -3.63 16.45
C GLU A 65 11.27 -4.43 17.14
N ASP A 66 10.36 -3.74 17.82
CA ASP A 66 9.20 -4.36 18.47
C ASP A 66 8.18 -4.92 17.48
N PHE A 67 8.07 -4.32 16.29
CA PHE A 67 7.20 -4.79 15.22
C PHE A 67 7.50 -6.23 14.83
N TYR A 68 8.78 -6.60 14.67
CA TYR A 68 9.16 -7.97 14.32
C TYR A 68 8.88 -8.98 15.45
N LYS A 69 9.00 -8.55 16.72
CA LYS A 69 8.63 -9.39 17.87
C LYS A 69 7.14 -9.70 17.87
N ILE A 70 6.30 -8.68 17.63
CA ILE A 70 4.84 -8.85 17.56
C ILE A 70 4.45 -9.66 16.31
N GLU A 71 5.07 -9.42 15.16
CA GLU A 71 4.83 -10.19 13.93
C GLU A 71 5.04 -11.69 14.18
N ASN A 72 6.18 -12.05 14.80
CA ASN A 72 6.48 -13.45 15.11
C ASN A 72 5.53 -14.04 16.16
N ALA A 73 5.14 -13.25 17.17
CA ALA A 73 4.18 -13.70 18.17
C ALA A 73 2.78 -13.96 17.58
N LEU A 74 2.30 -13.09 16.68
CA LEU A 74 1.02 -13.24 15.98
C LEU A 74 0.99 -14.46 15.06
N ASP A 75 2.13 -14.87 14.51
CA ASP A 75 2.21 -16.05 13.67
C ASP A 75 1.93 -17.37 14.46
N THR A 76 1.90 -17.30 15.81
CA THR A 76 1.68 -18.47 16.69
C THR A 76 0.53 -18.30 17.69
N ARG A 77 -0.08 -17.12 17.78
CA ARG A 77 -1.10 -16.77 18.79
C ARG A 77 -2.31 -16.09 18.15
N ASN A 78 -3.42 -15.99 18.87
CA ASN A 78 -4.60 -15.32 18.34
C ASN A 78 -4.46 -13.80 18.38
N GLU A 79 -4.91 -13.13 17.31
CA GLU A 79 -4.90 -11.66 17.21
C GLU A 79 -5.67 -10.97 18.36
N SER A 80 -6.72 -11.61 18.88
CA SER A 80 -7.51 -11.10 20.01
C SER A 80 -6.72 -10.96 21.31
N GLU A 81 -5.56 -11.61 21.44
CA GLU A 81 -4.69 -11.54 22.61
C GLU A 81 -3.81 -10.28 22.63
N PHE A 82 -3.84 -9.48 21.56
CA PHE A 82 -3.02 -8.29 21.41
C PHE A 82 -3.82 -7.01 21.70
N PRO A 83 -3.16 -5.97 22.22
CA PRO A 83 -3.83 -4.72 22.54
C PRO A 83 -4.37 -4.04 21.28
N LYS A 84 -5.44 -3.24 21.47
CA LYS A 84 -5.96 -2.31 20.47
C LYS A 84 -5.67 -0.89 20.93
N PRO A 85 -4.44 -0.39 20.73
CA PRO A 85 -4.03 0.91 21.26
C PRO A 85 -4.74 2.06 20.54
N LYS A 86 -4.94 3.18 21.25
CA LYS A 86 -5.44 4.43 20.65
C LYS A 86 -4.41 5.03 19.68
N LYS A 87 -3.13 5.00 20.05
CA LYS A 87 -1.99 5.39 19.20
C LYS A 87 -1.12 4.16 18.91
N SER A 88 -1.07 3.78 17.64
CA SER A 88 -0.31 2.62 17.18
C SER A 88 0.92 3.03 16.36
N TYR A 89 1.82 2.08 16.13
CA TYR A 89 2.93 2.24 15.19
C TYR A 89 2.44 2.58 13.77
N PHE A 90 1.25 2.12 13.38
CA PHE A 90 0.59 2.55 12.15
C PHE A 90 0.20 4.04 12.20
N ASN A 91 -0.34 4.54 13.31
CA ASN A 91 -0.65 5.97 13.48
C ASN A 91 0.61 6.83 13.43
N LEU A 92 1.72 6.37 14.01
CA LEU A 92 3.00 7.06 13.93
C LEU A 92 3.46 7.23 12.48
N LYS A 93 3.34 6.18 11.65
CA LYS A 93 3.67 6.25 10.22
C LYS A 93 2.76 7.24 9.47
N ILE A 94 1.47 7.30 9.82
CA ILE A 94 0.54 8.29 9.25
C ILE A 94 1.00 9.70 9.60
N GLU A 95 1.34 9.97 10.86
CA GLU A 95 1.78 11.31 11.29
C GLU A 95 3.08 11.74 10.58
N ILE A 96 4.06 10.82 10.48
CA ILE A 96 5.29 11.04 9.71
C ILE A 96 4.95 11.38 8.26
N ALA A 97 4.10 10.59 7.60
CA ALA A 97 3.71 10.83 6.21
C ALA A 97 2.99 12.19 6.04
N SER A 98 2.11 12.56 6.97
CA SER A 98 1.42 13.85 7.00
C SER A 98 2.39 15.03 7.13
N LYS A 99 3.43 14.91 7.98
CA LYS A 99 4.49 15.94 8.05
C LYS A 99 5.32 16.01 6.77
N ILE A 100 5.63 14.88 6.14
CA ILE A 100 6.32 14.85 4.85
C ILE A 100 5.48 15.55 3.78
N LEU A 101 4.16 15.37 3.74
CA LEU A 101 3.27 16.05 2.79
C LEU A 101 3.39 17.59 2.82
N LYS A 102 3.66 18.17 4.00
CA LYS A 102 3.85 19.63 4.16
C LYS A 102 5.13 20.16 3.54
N LYS A 103 6.15 19.30 3.34
CA LYS A 103 7.40 19.59 2.63
C LYS A 103 7.79 18.39 1.78
N CYS A 104 7.00 18.11 0.75
CA CYS A 104 6.95 16.83 0.05
C CYS A 104 8.31 16.33 -0.45
N HIS A 105 8.68 15.12 -0.03
CA HIS A 105 9.88 14.43 -0.51
C HIS A 105 9.68 12.92 -0.70
N PHE A 106 8.46 12.49 -1.09
CA PHE A 106 8.16 11.08 -1.35
C PHE A 106 8.84 10.51 -2.59
N CYS A 107 9.21 11.34 -3.55
CA CYS A 107 9.94 10.92 -4.75
C CYS A 107 11.35 11.50 -4.79
N SER A 108 12.18 10.96 -5.70
CA SER A 108 13.57 11.38 -5.91
C SER A 108 13.73 12.87 -6.23
N ARG A 109 12.69 13.52 -6.78
CA ARG A 109 12.69 14.97 -7.08
C ARG A 109 12.71 15.86 -5.85
N ARG A 110 12.24 15.37 -4.69
CA ARG A 110 12.25 16.10 -3.41
C ARG A 110 11.79 17.55 -3.53
N CYS A 111 10.64 17.78 -4.16
CA CYS A 111 10.14 19.11 -4.53
C CYS A 111 9.84 20.06 -3.35
N ARG A 112 9.70 19.55 -2.12
CA ARG A 112 9.46 20.31 -0.86
C ARG A 112 8.20 21.17 -0.83
N ILE A 113 7.33 21.07 -1.82
CA ILE A 113 6.05 21.79 -1.83
C ILE A 113 5.09 21.25 -0.76
N ASN A 114 4.13 22.08 -0.36
CA ASN A 114 3.13 21.78 0.64
C ASN A 114 1.84 21.23 0.00
N ARG A 115 1.72 19.89 -0.03
CA ARG A 115 0.53 19.22 -0.59
C ARG A 115 -0.75 19.55 0.18
N SER A 116 -0.65 19.74 1.48
CA SER A 116 -1.80 20.08 2.34
C SER A 116 -2.32 21.50 2.12
N ALA A 117 -1.54 22.35 1.45
CA ALA A 117 -1.98 23.67 0.99
C ALA A 117 -2.51 23.65 -0.46
N GLY A 118 -2.68 22.47 -1.06
CA GLY A 118 -3.13 22.32 -2.44
C GLY A 118 -2.04 22.51 -3.49
N GLU A 119 -0.76 22.53 -3.12
CA GLU A 119 0.33 22.75 -4.07
C GLU A 119 0.63 21.51 -4.94
N PHE A 120 1.00 21.78 -6.20
CA PHE A 120 1.37 20.75 -7.16
C PHE A 120 2.84 20.80 -7.57
N GLY A 121 3.54 19.68 -7.37
CA GLY A 121 4.89 19.46 -7.86
C GLY A 121 4.88 18.87 -9.27
N TYR A 122 6.06 18.48 -9.74
CA TYR A 122 6.24 17.86 -11.07
C TYR A 122 5.25 16.71 -11.32
N CYS A 123 5.06 15.85 -10.32
CA CYS A 123 4.23 14.66 -10.47
C CYS A 123 2.73 14.89 -10.47
N LYS A 124 2.26 16.12 -10.25
CA LYS A 124 0.83 16.47 -10.25
C LYS A 124 -0.06 15.72 -9.23
N CYS A 125 0.48 14.83 -8.39
CA CYS A 125 -0.28 14.18 -7.31
C CYS A 125 -0.65 15.19 -6.20
N GLY A 126 -1.89 15.24 -5.73
CA GLY A 126 -2.30 16.12 -4.62
C GLY A 126 -2.19 15.48 -3.23
N ASP A 127 -2.97 16.00 -2.27
CA ASP A 127 -3.27 15.34 -0.99
C ASP A 127 -4.47 14.37 -1.07
N THR A 128 -5.22 14.46 -2.17
CA THR A 128 -6.37 13.62 -2.49
C THR A 128 -5.99 12.63 -3.58
N MET A 129 -6.40 11.37 -3.44
CA MET A 129 -6.17 10.34 -4.45
C MET A 129 -7.10 10.54 -5.64
N LEU A 130 -6.52 10.74 -6.83
CA LEU A 130 -7.23 10.72 -8.10
C LEU A 130 -7.08 9.34 -8.74
N VAL A 131 -8.20 8.66 -8.96
CA VAL A 131 -8.25 7.30 -9.51
C VAL A 131 -8.82 7.35 -10.93
N SER A 132 -8.03 6.89 -11.89
CA SER A 132 -8.47 6.70 -13.28
C SER A 132 -9.44 5.53 -13.38
N SER A 133 -9.01 4.35 -12.95
CA SER A 133 -9.75 3.10 -13.14
C SER A 133 -9.39 2.07 -12.08
N ILE A 134 -10.33 1.15 -11.84
CA ILE A 134 -10.18 0.01 -10.93
C ILE A 134 -10.72 -1.24 -11.62
N PHE A 135 -9.89 -2.25 -11.80
CA PHE A 135 -10.29 -3.48 -12.50
C PHE A 135 -9.44 -4.69 -12.08
N ALA A 136 -9.92 -5.89 -12.41
CA ALA A 136 -9.15 -7.12 -12.28
C ALA A 136 -8.59 -7.54 -13.65
N HIS A 137 -7.37 -8.08 -13.67
CA HIS A 137 -6.74 -8.56 -14.91
C HIS A 137 -5.78 -9.75 -14.66
N LEU A 138 -5.28 -10.32 -15.75
CA LEU A 138 -4.34 -11.45 -15.78
C LEU A 138 -2.98 -11.07 -16.39
N GLY A 139 -2.65 -9.77 -16.38
CA GLY A 139 -1.46 -9.23 -17.04
C GLY A 139 -0.21 -9.14 -16.16
N GLU A 140 -0.27 -9.61 -14.91
CA GLU A 140 0.87 -9.67 -13.98
C GLU A 140 1.52 -11.05 -14.01
N GLU A 141 2.58 -11.24 -13.23
CA GLU A 141 3.23 -12.53 -13.02
C GLU A 141 2.26 -13.60 -12.43
N PRO A 142 2.50 -14.90 -12.69
CA PRO A 142 1.59 -15.98 -12.31
C PRO A 142 1.19 -15.99 -10.82
N GLU A 143 2.11 -15.66 -9.92
CA GLU A 143 1.89 -15.60 -8.47
C GLU A 143 0.94 -14.47 -8.07
N LEU A 144 0.77 -13.44 -8.92
CA LEU A 144 -0.03 -12.26 -8.67
C LEU A 144 -1.42 -12.33 -9.32
N VAL A 145 -1.63 -13.17 -10.34
CA VAL A 145 -2.89 -13.19 -11.11
C VAL A 145 -3.92 -14.19 -10.55
N PRO A 146 -5.24 -13.85 -10.55
CA PRO A 146 -5.81 -12.57 -10.96
C PRO A 146 -5.40 -11.43 -10.02
N SER A 147 -4.98 -10.31 -10.61
CA SER A 147 -4.55 -9.13 -9.87
C SER A 147 -5.62 -8.05 -9.96
N GLY A 148 -5.87 -7.36 -8.86
CA GLY A 148 -6.65 -6.14 -8.87
C GLY A 148 -5.72 -4.95 -9.10
N THR A 149 -6.09 -4.02 -9.96
CA THR A 149 -5.28 -2.82 -10.23
C THR A 149 -6.12 -1.57 -10.02
N ILE A 150 -5.51 -0.59 -9.36
CA ILE A 150 -6.05 0.75 -9.15
C ILE A 150 -5.06 1.71 -9.81
N PHE A 151 -5.44 2.27 -10.95
CA PHE A 151 -4.63 3.29 -11.62
C PHE A 151 -4.88 4.67 -11.01
N THR A 152 -3.82 5.30 -10.52
CA THR A 152 -3.85 6.66 -9.98
C THR A 152 -3.17 7.66 -10.90
N ILE A 153 -3.63 8.92 -10.86
CA ILE A 153 -3.10 10.01 -11.70
C ILE A 153 -1.83 10.64 -11.11
N GLY A 154 -0.81 10.81 -11.96
CA GLY A 154 0.39 11.61 -11.74
C GLY A 154 1.71 10.81 -11.69
N CYS A 155 2.74 11.33 -12.38
CA CYS A 155 4.03 10.63 -12.56
C CYS A 155 5.25 11.35 -12.01
N THR A 156 6.19 10.61 -11.45
CA THR A 156 7.50 11.20 -11.11
C THR A 156 8.48 11.22 -12.29
N ILE A 157 8.15 10.53 -13.40
CA ILE A 157 9.01 10.30 -14.57
C ILE A 157 8.27 10.61 -15.88
N CYS A 158 9.01 10.75 -17.00
CA CYS A 158 8.44 11.00 -18.34
C CYS A 158 9.01 10.01 -19.36
N CYS A 159 8.54 8.76 -19.30
CA CYS A 159 8.96 7.72 -20.23
C CYS A 159 8.56 8.07 -21.67
N ARG A 160 9.48 7.92 -22.63
CA ARG A 160 9.24 8.20 -24.06
C ARG A 160 8.14 7.33 -24.68
N HIS A 161 7.99 6.11 -24.16
CA HIS A 161 7.02 5.09 -24.60
C HIS A 161 6.09 4.67 -23.44
N CYS A 162 5.55 5.64 -22.71
CA CYS A 162 4.70 5.35 -21.57
C CYS A 162 3.39 4.67 -22.00
N GLN A 163 3.16 3.43 -21.59
CA GLN A 163 1.88 2.72 -21.80
C GLN A 163 0.72 3.42 -21.08
N ASN A 164 1.03 4.06 -19.94
CA ASN A 164 0.09 4.79 -19.10
C ASN A 164 0.17 6.31 -19.35
N TRP A 165 0.41 6.75 -20.59
CA TRP A 165 0.58 8.17 -20.92
C TRP A 165 -0.62 9.04 -20.52
N ALA A 166 -1.85 8.50 -20.67
CA ALA A 166 -3.10 9.18 -20.33
C ALA A 166 -3.18 9.62 -18.86
N ILE A 167 -2.76 8.74 -17.94
CA ILE A 167 -2.77 9.04 -16.50
C ILE A 167 -1.51 9.79 -16.05
N SER A 168 -0.38 9.59 -16.74
CA SER A 168 0.94 10.12 -16.33
C SER A 168 1.31 11.50 -16.86
N GLN A 169 1.06 11.77 -18.15
CA GLN A 169 1.50 12.99 -18.83
C GLN A 169 0.34 13.82 -19.35
N TRP A 170 -0.68 13.16 -19.88
CA TRP A 170 -1.91 13.82 -20.31
C TRP A 170 -2.72 14.32 -19.13
N ILE A 171 -2.63 13.63 -17.98
CA ILE A 171 -3.36 13.96 -16.75
C ILE A 171 -4.86 14.02 -17.02
N GLU A 172 -5.44 12.87 -17.38
CA GLU A 172 -6.89 12.76 -17.44
C GLU A 172 -7.53 13.09 -16.08
N THR A 173 -8.81 13.48 -16.09
CA THR A 173 -9.49 14.06 -14.92
C THR A 173 -9.49 13.14 -13.69
N GLY A 174 -9.64 11.82 -13.90
CA GLY A 174 -9.80 10.84 -12.83
C GLY A 174 -10.98 11.13 -11.90
N ASN A 175 -11.18 10.25 -10.93
CA ASN A 175 -12.19 10.40 -9.89
C ASN A 175 -11.51 10.68 -8.55
N LYS A 176 -11.98 11.70 -7.83
CA LYS A 176 -11.54 11.94 -6.45
C LYS A 176 -12.08 10.83 -5.55
N CYS A 177 -11.18 10.06 -4.93
CA CYS A 177 -11.55 8.97 -4.03
C CYS A 177 -11.07 9.25 -2.61
N LYS A 178 -11.96 9.05 -1.63
CA LYS A 178 -11.59 9.00 -0.21
C LYS A 178 -10.95 7.63 0.09
N PRO A 179 -10.14 7.52 1.16
CA PRO A 179 -9.56 6.24 1.57
C PRO A 179 -10.59 5.12 1.74
N LEU A 180 -11.80 5.43 2.20
CA LEU A 180 -12.88 4.46 2.35
C LEU A 180 -13.38 3.92 1.00
N ASP A 181 -13.50 4.77 -0.02
CA ASP A 181 -13.95 4.38 -1.36
C ASP A 181 -12.97 3.34 -1.96
N VAL A 182 -11.68 3.62 -1.82
CA VAL A 182 -10.59 2.72 -2.26
C VAL A 182 -10.62 1.41 -1.46
N ALA A 183 -10.81 1.47 -0.14
CA ALA A 183 -10.89 0.26 0.69
C ALA A 183 -12.09 -0.63 0.31
N VAL A 184 -13.24 -0.05 -0.01
CA VAL A 184 -14.42 -0.78 -0.50
C VAL A 184 -14.12 -1.42 -1.85
N ALA A 185 -13.45 -0.71 -2.76
CA ALA A 185 -13.04 -1.26 -4.05
C ALA A 185 -12.07 -2.44 -3.90
N ILE A 186 -11.05 -2.32 -3.03
CA ILE A 186 -10.11 -3.41 -2.68
C ILE A 186 -10.87 -4.62 -2.15
N LYS A 187 -11.86 -4.42 -1.26
CA LYS A 187 -12.71 -5.51 -0.75
C LYS A 187 -13.46 -6.22 -1.88
N ARG A 188 -14.01 -5.46 -2.84
CA ARG A 188 -14.71 -6.04 -4.00
C ARG A 188 -13.76 -6.86 -4.87
N LEU A 189 -12.55 -6.35 -5.16
CA LEU A 189 -11.52 -7.08 -5.91
C LEU A 189 -11.14 -8.40 -5.21
N ARG A 190 -10.94 -8.36 -3.90
CA ARG A 190 -10.67 -9.56 -3.11
C ARG A 190 -11.81 -10.58 -3.19
N LEU A 191 -13.05 -10.14 -3.06
CA LEU A 191 -14.25 -10.99 -3.18
C LEU A 191 -14.44 -11.55 -4.60
N SER A 192 -13.94 -10.85 -5.64
CA SER A 192 -13.93 -11.36 -7.01
C SER A 192 -12.81 -12.36 -7.31
N GLY A 193 -11.97 -12.69 -6.31
CA GLY A 193 -10.91 -13.68 -6.44
C GLY A 193 -9.52 -13.12 -6.73
N CYS A 194 -9.33 -11.79 -6.72
CA CYS A 194 -8.00 -11.23 -6.86
C CYS A 194 -7.10 -11.65 -5.70
N LYS A 195 -5.86 -12.04 -6.03
CA LYS A 195 -4.82 -12.44 -5.07
C LYS A 195 -4.22 -11.24 -4.36
N ASN A 196 -4.18 -10.09 -5.02
CA ASN A 196 -3.64 -8.85 -4.49
C ASN A 196 -4.31 -7.61 -5.11
N VAL A 197 -3.85 -6.44 -4.67
CA VAL A 197 -4.14 -5.17 -5.32
C VAL A 197 -2.85 -4.38 -5.54
N ASN A 198 -2.64 -3.97 -6.79
CA ASN A 198 -1.59 -3.06 -7.22
C ASN A 198 -2.12 -1.62 -7.24
N LEU A 199 -1.44 -0.72 -6.51
CA LEU A 199 -1.65 0.72 -6.63
C LEU A 199 -0.65 1.23 -7.67
N VAL A 200 -1.09 1.32 -8.92
CA VAL A 200 -0.21 1.67 -10.03
C VAL A 200 -0.42 3.14 -10.35
N GLY A 201 0.66 3.90 -10.17
CA GLY A 201 0.71 5.25 -10.70
C GLY A 201 0.95 5.22 -12.20
N GLY A 202 0.42 6.21 -12.87
CA GLY A 202 1.09 6.79 -14.02
C GLY A 202 1.04 8.26 -13.77
#